data_AF-A0A3B9T518-F1
#
_entry.id   AF-A0A3B9T518-F1
#
_cell.length_a   1.000
_cell.length_b   1.000
_cell.length_c   1.000
_cell.angle_alpha   90.00
_cell.angle_beta   90.00
_cell.angle_gamma   90.00
#
_symmetry.space_group_name_H-M   'P 1'
#
loop_
_entity.id
_entity.type
_entity.pdbx_description
1 polymer ?
#
loop_
_entity_poly.entity_id
_entity_poly.type
_entity_poly.pdbx_seq_one_letter_code
_entity_poly.pdbx_strand_id
1 'polypeptide(L)' 'MLKNKDSKMENSEKVCIFCKRNQDEVPLVHLEFKNTSYWICPQHIPVLIHDPSKLSGHLPGAETMQAG' A
#
# COMPACT_ATOMS: atom_id res chain seq x y z
N MET A 1 -4.62 39.57 7.55
CA MET A 1 -4.74 38.88 6.26
C MET A 1 -3.82 37.67 6.30
N LEU A 2 -4.33 36.55 6.81
CA LEU A 2 -3.56 35.32 7.02
C LEU A 2 -3.41 34.62 5.67
N LYS A 3 -2.17 34.47 5.19
CA LYS A 3 -1.85 33.68 4.01
C LYS A 3 -1.96 32.20 4.42
N ASN A 4 -3.02 31.53 3.97
CA ASN A 4 -3.19 30.11 4.21
C ASN A 4 -2.18 29.34 3.35
N LYS A 5 -1.39 28.57 4.07
CA LYS A 5 -0.36 27.62 3.65
C LYS A 5 -0.91 26.73 2.53
N ASP A 6 -0.22 26.70 1.40
CA ASP A 6 -0.40 25.71 0.35
C ASP A 6 -0.14 24.31 0.92
N SER A 7 -1.19 23.67 1.41
CA SER A 7 -1.21 22.26 1.78
C SER A 7 -1.09 21.46 0.49
N LYS A 8 0.15 21.16 0.12
CA LYS A 8 0.53 20.20 -0.92
C LYS A 8 -0.34 18.95 -0.78
N MET A 9 -1.34 18.83 -1.64
CA MET A 9 -2.20 17.65 -1.75
C MET A 9 -1.37 16.56 -2.42
N GLU A 10 -0.59 15.81 -1.64
CA GLU A 10 -0.10 14.51 -2.09
C GLU A 10 -1.29 13.56 -2.10
N ASN A 11 -2.00 13.51 -3.22
CA ASN A 11 -2.99 12.48 -3.47
C ASN A 11 -2.23 11.18 -3.78
N SER A 12 -1.60 10.59 -2.77
CA SER A 12 -1.23 9.18 -2.81
C SER A 12 -2.53 8.39 -2.72
N GLU A 13 -3.12 8.09 -3.87
CA GLU A 13 -4.41 7.39 -3.94
C GLU A 13 -4.36 6.15 -3.04
N LYS A 14 -5.31 6.07 -2.10
CA LYS A 14 -5.45 4.93 -1.19
C LYS A 14 -5.99 3.76 -1.99
N VAL A 15 -5.11 3.00 -2.62
CA VAL A 15 -5.43 1.83 -3.43
C VAL A 15 -4.63 0.62 -2.97
N CYS A 16 -5.21 -0.56 -3.12
CA CYS A 16 -4.50 -1.80 -2.85
C CYS A 16 -3.23 -1.88 -3.71
N ILE A 17 -2.07 -2.00 -3.07
CA ILE A 17 -0.75 -2.16 -3.67
C ILE A 17 -0.72 -3.23 -4.76
N PHE A 18 -1.47 -4.32 -4.57
CA PHE A 18 -1.53 -5.45 -5.48
C PHE A 18 -2.58 -5.27 -6.60
N CYS A 19 -3.85 -5.10 -6.26
CA CYS A 19 -4.95 -5.12 -7.25
C CYS A 19 -5.47 -3.73 -7.68
N LYS A 20 -4.91 -2.64 -7.15
CA LYS A 20 -5.23 -1.24 -7.47
C LYS A 20 -6.67 -0.78 -7.19
N ARG A 21 -7.53 -1.64 -6.65
CA ARG A 21 -8.86 -1.27 -6.17
C ARG A 21 -8.81 -0.30 -5.00
N ASN A 22 -9.72 0.67 -4.99
CA ASN A 22 -9.83 1.69 -3.95
C ASN A 22 -10.80 1.27 -2.82
N GLN A 23 -11.02 2.17 -1.86
CA GLN A 23 -11.88 1.93 -0.69
C GLN A 23 -13.38 1.74 -1.01
N ASP A 24 -13.85 2.20 -2.17
CA ASP A 24 -15.26 2.04 -2.59
C ASP A 24 -15.51 0.64 -3.16
N GLU A 25 -14.47 -0.03 -3.63
CA GLU A 25 -14.53 -1.38 -4.19
C GLU A 25 -14.18 -2.48 -3.17
N VAL A 26 -13.24 -2.20 -2.25
CA VAL A 26 -12.78 -3.14 -1.22
C VAL A 26 -12.33 -2.43 0.05
N PRO A 27 -12.44 -3.05 1.24
CA PRO A 27 -11.79 -2.52 2.43
C PRO A 27 -10.27 -2.50 2.25
N LEU A 28 -9.65 -1.44 2.74
CA LEU A 28 -8.19 -1.27 2.73
C LEU A 28 -7.64 -1.32 4.15
N VAL A 29 -6.49 -1.97 4.28
CA VAL A 29 -5.67 -2.05 5.49
C VAL A 29 -4.42 -1.24 5.25
N HIS A 30 -4.06 -0.42 6.22
CA HIS A 30 -2.84 0.39 6.20
C HIS A 30 -1.63 -0.45 6.60
N LEU A 31 -0.52 -0.27 5.89
CA LEU A 31 0.75 -0.92 6.14
C LEU A 31 1.85 0.13 6.18
N GLU A 32 2.72 0.08 7.19
CA GLU A 32 3.95 0.88 7.22
C GLU A 32 5.15 -0.01 6.92
N PHE A 33 5.95 0.37 5.93
CA PHE A 33 7.15 -0.36 5.58
C PHE A 33 8.23 0.59 5.05
N LYS A 34 9.44 0.50 5.60
CA LYS A 34 10.56 1.40 5.27
C LYS A 34 10.14 2.89 5.29
N ASN A 35 9.43 3.30 6.33
CA ASN A 35 8.92 4.67 6.51
C ASN A 35 7.99 5.15 5.38
N THR A 36 7.37 4.23 4.64
CA THR A 36 6.39 4.53 3.60
C THR A 36 5.06 3.87 3.91
N SER A 37 3.99 4.63 3.80
CA SER A 37 2.62 4.15 3.93
C SER A 37 2.16 3.44 2.66
N TYR A 38 1.64 2.23 2.81
CA TYR A 38 0.99 1.46 1.76
C TYR A 38 -0.43 1.07 2.19
N TRP A 39 -1.23 0.65 1.21
CA TRP A 39 -2.56 0.13 1.43
C TRP A 39 -2.68 -1.23 0.76
N ILE A 40 -3.28 -2.21 1.43
CA ILE A 40 -3.58 -3.52 0.86
C ILE A 40 -5.00 -3.91 1.20
N CYS A 41 -5.72 -4.61 0.32
CA CYS A 41 -7.02 -5.17 0.70
C CYS A 41 -6.85 -6.55 1.36
N PRO A 42 -7.75 -6.95 2.29
CA PRO A 42 -7.67 -8.23 2.99
C PRO A 42 -7.56 -9.46 2.07
N GLN A 43 -8.14 -9.40 0.86
CA GLN A 43 -8.07 -10.48 -0.13
C GLN A 43 -6.64 -10.77 -0.61
N HIS A 44 -5.71 -9.81 -0.50
CA HIS A 44 -4.32 -9.97 -0.93
C HIS A 44 -3.32 -10.03 0.23
N ILE A 45 -3.78 -9.99 1.48
CA ILE A 45 -2.93 -10.32 2.64
C ILE A 45 -2.45 -11.78 2.59
N PRO A 46 -3.24 -12.79 2.18
CA PRO A 46 -2.74 -14.15 2.04
C PRO A 46 -1.56 -14.27 1.07
N VAL A 47 -1.46 -13.39 0.05
CA VAL A 47 -0.30 -13.34 -0.85
C VAL A 47 0.96 -12.93 -0.07
N LEU A 48 0.88 -11.93 0.82
CA LEU A 48 2.00 -11.53 1.68
C LEU A 48 2.53 -12.70 2.53
N ILE A 49 1.63 -13.55 3.03
CA ILE A 49 1.97 -14.58 4.01
C ILE A 49 2.47 -15.86 3.32
N HIS A 50 1.84 -16.26 2.21
CA HIS A 50 2.16 -17.51 1.51
C HIS A 50 3.19 -17.36 0.38
N ASP A 51 3.23 -16.21 -0.31
CA ASP A 51 4.11 -15.98 -1.45
C ASP A 51 4.44 -14.49 -1.63
N PRO A 52 5.21 -13.89 -0.70
CA PRO A 52 5.50 -12.46 -0.72
C PRO A 52 6.28 -12.01 -1.96
N SER A 53 6.94 -12.95 -2.65
CA SER A 53 7.67 -12.68 -3.91
C SER A 53 6.77 -12.11 -5.01
N LYS A 54 5.45 -12.40 -4.97
CA LYS A 54 4.45 -11.84 -5.90
C LYS A 54 4.23 -10.34 -5.76
N LEU A 55 4.77 -9.72 -4.71
CA LEU A 55 4.78 -8.27 -4.56
C LEU A 55 6.03 -7.60 -5.12
N SER A 56 6.92 -8.36 -5.76
CA SER A 56 8.08 -7.81 -6.47
C SER A 56 7.62 -6.76 -7.49
N GLY A 57 8.24 -5.58 -7.45
CA GLY A 57 7.83 -4.44 -8.29
C GLY A 57 6.60 -3.67 -7.78
N HIS A 58 5.94 -4.12 -6.72
CA HIS A 58 4.88 -3.39 -6.02
C HIS A 58 5.35 -2.87 -4.66
N LEU A 59 6.08 -3.70 -3.91
CA LEU A 59 6.64 -3.36 -2.59
C LEU A 59 8.18 -3.44 -2.64
N PRO A 60 8.93 -2.40 -2.23
CA PRO A 60 10.38 -2.40 -2.33
C PRO A 60 11.08 -3.47 -1.48
N GLY A 61 11.73 -4.47 -2.09
CA GLY A 61 12.40 -5.55 -1.35
C GLY A 61 11.57 -6.82 -1.21
N ALA A 62 10.36 -6.86 -1.80
CA ALA A 62 9.53 -8.07 -1.86
C ALA A 62 10.24 -9.26 -2.52
N GLU A 63 11.19 -9.00 -3.43
CA GLU A 63 12.02 -10.00 -4.09
C GLU A 63 12.88 -10.82 -3.12
N THR A 64 13.14 -10.31 -1.92
CA THR A 64 13.93 -10.99 -0.87
C THR A 64 13.11 -11.38 0.35
N MET A 65 11.79 -11.12 0.35
CA MET A 65 10.91 -11.48 1.46
C MET A 65 10.66 -12.99 1.49
N GLN A 66 10.62 -13.55 2.70
CA GLN A 66 10.35 -14.97 2.92
C GLN A 66 8.93 -15.13 3.47
N ALA A 67 8.25 -16.20 3.04
CA ALA A 67 7.03 -16.63 3.67
C ALA A 67 7.31 -17.08 5.12
N GLY A 68 6.32 -16.86 6.00
CA GLY A 68 6.39 -17.25 7.41
C GLY A 68 5.94 -18.69 7.65
#